data_AF-A0A517PTL3-F1
#
_entry.id   AF-A0A517PTL3-F1
#
_cell.length_a   1.000
_cell.length_b   1.000
_cell.length_c   1.000
_cell.angle_alpha   90.00
_cell.angle_beta   90.00
_cell.angle_gamma   90.00
#
_symmetry.space_group_name_H-M   'P 1'
#
loop_
_entity.id
_entity.type
_entity.pdbx_description
1 polymer ?
#
loop_
_entity_poly.entity_id
_entity_poly.type
_entity_poly.pdbx_seq_one_letter_code
_entity_poly.pdbx_strand_id
1 'polypeptide(L)'
;MKIRKANWLTVLCCVLGLALVGCQNQSDQNTKTFDETAHEDKEMDDHDHGHEHPSEGPHHGSLIELGKEAYHGELVHDEKSGAITVYILDGAAKKNVPIKAESILVNVKHDGKGSQFTLTAAPEESDPQGESSRFVLKEKALGDLLHEKDTTARLVLEIDGKSYTGEISAHDHDHDHEHGEKHAH
;
A
#
# COMPACT_ATOMS: atom_id res chain seq x y z
N MET A 1 -15.94 -35.47 36.09
CA MET A 1 -14.97 -35.72 35.01
C MET A 1 -13.90 -34.63 35.10
N LYS A 2 -12.63 -35.02 35.28
CA LYS A 2 -11.54 -34.13 35.73
C LYS A 2 -11.00 -33.24 34.60
N ILE A 3 -10.85 -31.96 34.93
CA ILE A 3 -10.23 -30.90 34.12
C ILE A 3 -8.73 -31.17 34.01
N ARG A 4 -8.17 -31.17 32.80
CA ARG A 4 -6.72 -31.29 32.56
C ARG A 4 -6.10 -29.89 32.56
N LYS A 5 -5.37 -29.57 33.63
CA LYS A 5 -4.38 -28.48 33.68
C LYS A 5 -2.99 -29.14 33.69
N ALA A 6 -2.09 -28.73 32.80
CA ALA A 6 -0.65 -28.98 32.87
C ALA A 6 0.02 -27.82 32.09
N ASN A 7 0.44 -26.74 32.74
CA ASN A 7 1.71 -26.57 33.48
C ASN A 7 2.93 -26.57 32.53
N TRP A 8 3.20 -25.41 31.92
CA TRP A 8 4.48 -25.11 31.27
C TRP A 8 5.33 -24.35 32.29
N LEU A 9 6.23 -25.08 32.96
CA LEU A 9 7.18 -24.54 33.92
C LEU A 9 8.56 -24.40 33.24
N THR A 10 9.11 -23.18 33.31
CA THR A 10 10.54 -22.80 33.30
C THR A 10 11.44 -23.19 32.13
N VAL A 11 11.93 -22.16 31.42
CA VAL A 11 13.38 -22.02 31.17
C VAL A 11 13.79 -20.63 31.64
N LEU A 12 14.88 -20.64 32.39
CA LEU A 12 15.41 -19.63 33.29
C LEU A 12 16.79 -19.20 32.77
N CYS A 13 17.14 -17.94 33.03
CA CYS A 13 18.49 -17.40 33.25
C CYS A 13 19.36 -16.90 32.07
N CYS A 14 19.79 -15.63 32.26
CA CYS A 14 21.17 -15.13 32.15
C CYS A 14 21.71 -14.86 30.72
N VAL A 15 22.42 -13.77 30.41
CA VAL A 15 23.18 -12.81 31.23
C VAL A 15 23.55 -11.58 30.37
N LEU A 16 23.69 -10.45 31.06
CA LEU A 16 24.27 -9.17 30.66
C LEU A 16 25.60 -9.27 29.88
N GLY A 17 25.91 -8.27 29.05
CA GLY A 17 27.29 -7.78 29.00
C GLY A 17 27.79 -7.05 27.75
N LEU A 18 27.94 -5.73 27.92
CA LEU A 18 29.11 -4.90 27.55
C LEU A 18 29.27 -4.31 26.14
N ALA A 19 29.48 -3.00 26.20
CA ALA A 19 29.72 -2.02 25.15
C ALA A 19 31.18 -2.02 24.65
N LEU A 20 31.37 -1.61 23.40
CA LEU A 20 32.60 -1.07 22.83
C LEU A 20 32.21 0.21 22.08
N VAL A 21 32.42 1.40 22.67
CA VAL A 21 33.54 2.32 22.39
C VAL A 21 33.66 2.62 20.90
N GLY A 22 32.99 3.69 20.46
CA GLY A 22 33.21 4.33 19.17
C GLY A 22 34.11 5.55 19.35
N CYS A 23 35.23 5.56 18.66
CA CYS A 23 36.28 6.58 18.74
C CYS A 23 35.81 7.98 18.32
N GLN A 24 36.25 8.94 19.10
CA GLN A 24 36.29 10.36 18.82
C GLN A 24 37.49 10.67 17.91
N ASN A 25 37.31 11.47 16.85
CA ASN A 25 38.41 12.24 16.29
C ASN A 25 37.90 13.57 15.74
N GLN A 26 38.40 14.64 16.34
CA GLN A 26 38.07 16.03 16.07
C GLN A 26 39.13 16.65 15.16
N SER A 27 38.68 17.57 14.31
CA SER A 27 39.43 18.68 13.71
C SER A 27 40.53 18.34 12.70
N ASP A 28 40.27 18.67 11.44
CA ASP A 28 41.22 19.50 10.69
C ASP A 28 40.47 20.63 9.99
N GLN A 29 40.68 21.83 10.52
CA GLN A 29 40.37 23.10 9.88
C GLN A 29 41.41 23.32 8.79
N ASN A 30 41.00 23.23 7.52
CA ASN A 30 41.80 23.78 6.42
C ASN A 30 41.02 24.90 5.77
N THR A 31 41.31 26.11 6.23
CA THR A 31 40.92 27.37 5.59
C THR A 31 41.57 27.46 4.21
N LYS A 32 40.78 27.26 3.16
CA LYS A 32 41.09 27.82 1.84
C LYS A 32 39.91 28.66 1.38
N THR A 33 40.10 29.96 1.49
CA THR A 33 39.42 30.97 0.69
C THR A 33 39.60 30.62 -0.79
N PHE A 34 38.50 30.34 -1.47
CA PHE A 34 38.36 30.58 -2.90
C PHE A 34 36.96 31.13 -3.14
N ASP A 35 36.96 32.40 -3.52
CA ASP A 35 36.15 33.06 -4.54
C ASP A 35 34.81 32.44 -4.94
N GLU A 36 33.81 33.30 -4.83
CA GLU A 36 32.51 33.34 -5.47
C GLU A 36 32.44 32.69 -6.87
N THR A 37 31.74 31.56 -6.97
CA THR A 37 30.74 31.38 -8.02
C THR A 37 29.67 30.44 -7.49
N ALA A 38 28.45 30.98 -7.35
CA ALA A 38 27.26 30.23 -7.00
C ALA A 38 27.12 29.02 -7.92
N HIS A 39 27.19 27.81 -7.36
CA HIS A 39 26.68 26.64 -8.06
C HIS A 39 25.16 26.77 -8.09
N GLU A 40 24.66 27.01 -9.30
CA GLU A 40 23.27 26.86 -9.68
C GLU A 40 22.65 25.65 -8.98
N ASP A 41 21.48 25.91 -8.39
CA ASP A 41 20.49 24.91 -8.04
C ASP A 41 20.45 23.86 -9.14
N LYS A 42 20.93 22.65 -8.83
CA LYS A 42 20.48 21.49 -9.56
C LYS A 42 19.03 21.30 -9.15
N GLU A 43 18.15 21.94 -9.92
CA GLU A 43 16.83 21.40 -10.19
C GLU A 43 17.01 19.90 -10.38
N MET A 44 16.52 19.12 -9.41
CA MET A 44 16.16 17.74 -9.68
C MET A 44 14.97 17.85 -10.62
N ASP A 45 15.31 17.96 -11.89
CA ASP A 45 14.44 17.67 -13.00
C ASP A 45 14.02 16.22 -12.80
N ASP A 46 12.93 16.06 -12.06
CA ASP A 46 12.12 14.85 -12.03
C ASP A 46 11.57 14.73 -13.45
N HIS A 47 12.40 14.17 -14.31
CA HIS A 47 12.00 13.69 -15.61
C HIS A 47 10.97 12.58 -15.35
N ASP A 48 9.72 13.00 -15.19
CA ASP A 48 8.52 12.22 -15.42
C ASP A 48 8.60 11.76 -16.89
N HIS A 49 9.33 10.66 -17.08
CA HIS A 49 9.29 9.91 -18.31
C HIS A 49 7.87 9.35 -18.38
N GLY A 50 7.00 10.07 -19.10
CA GLY A 50 5.62 9.69 -19.35
C GLY A 50 5.54 8.24 -19.82
N HIS A 51 5.38 7.35 -18.87
CA HIS A 51 5.07 5.96 -19.07
C HIS A 51 3.55 5.91 -19.06
N GLU A 52 2.98 5.42 -20.17
CA GLU A 52 1.54 5.27 -20.28
C GLU A 52 1.13 4.09 -19.37
N HIS A 53 0.82 4.41 -18.11
CA HIS A 53 0.24 3.45 -17.18
C HIS A 53 -1.24 3.28 -17.51
N PRO A 54 -1.77 2.04 -17.43
CA PRO A 54 -3.20 1.86 -17.56
C PRO A 54 -3.91 2.65 -16.46
N SER A 55 -5.02 3.31 -16.80
CA SER A 55 -5.84 4.04 -15.82
C SER A 55 -6.65 3.10 -14.93
N GLU A 56 -6.91 1.87 -15.38
CA GLU A 56 -7.66 0.84 -14.67
C GLU A 56 -6.94 -0.52 -14.72
N GLY A 57 -7.23 -1.37 -13.73
CA GLY A 57 -6.73 -2.75 -13.74
C GLY A 57 -7.61 -3.72 -14.54
N PRO A 58 -7.22 -5.00 -14.62
CA PRO A 58 -7.94 -6.03 -15.38
C PRO A 58 -9.37 -6.31 -14.91
N HIS A 59 -9.75 -5.85 -13.72
CA HIS A 59 -11.07 -6.01 -13.12
C HIS A 59 -11.87 -4.70 -13.11
N HIS A 60 -11.43 -3.69 -13.87
CA HIS A 60 -12.05 -2.36 -13.97
C HIS A 60 -12.09 -1.61 -12.62
N GLY A 61 -11.10 -1.86 -11.77
CA GLY A 61 -10.88 -1.16 -10.51
C GLY A 61 -9.78 -0.10 -10.61
N SER A 62 -9.71 0.75 -9.57
CA SER A 62 -8.67 1.76 -9.43
C SER A 62 -7.34 1.13 -9.03
N LEU A 63 -6.26 1.58 -9.64
CA LEU A 63 -4.92 1.09 -9.34
C LEU A 63 -4.30 1.80 -8.12
N ILE A 64 -3.53 1.03 -7.36
CA ILE A 64 -2.80 1.45 -6.17
C ILE A 64 -1.34 1.06 -6.39
N GLU A 65 -0.46 2.03 -6.59
CA GLU A 65 0.96 1.76 -6.80
C GLU A 65 1.63 1.23 -5.51
N LEU A 66 2.45 0.18 -5.63
CA LEU A 66 3.14 -0.43 -4.50
C LEU A 66 4.65 -0.53 -4.75
N GLY A 67 5.39 0.32 -4.04
CA GLY A 67 6.85 0.22 -3.95
C GLY A 67 7.58 0.53 -5.25
N LYS A 68 7.27 1.66 -5.90
CA LYS A 68 7.85 2.09 -7.18
C LYS A 68 7.50 1.12 -8.29
N GLU A 69 6.20 0.87 -8.43
CA GLU A 69 5.63 -0.06 -9.42
C GLU A 69 6.16 -1.50 -9.35
N ALA A 70 6.73 -1.93 -8.22
CA ALA A 70 7.11 -3.33 -8.05
C ALA A 70 5.88 -4.25 -8.15
N TYR A 71 4.76 -3.74 -7.65
CA TYR A 71 3.44 -4.36 -7.68
C TYR A 71 2.37 -3.27 -7.79
N HIS A 72 1.14 -3.70 -8.09
CA HIS A 72 -0.05 -2.86 -7.97
C HIS A 72 -1.11 -3.56 -7.14
N GLY A 73 -1.87 -2.81 -6.36
CA GLY A 73 -3.19 -3.22 -5.91
C GLY A 73 -4.23 -2.74 -6.92
N GLU A 74 -5.28 -3.50 -7.15
CA GLU A 74 -6.47 -3.01 -7.86
C GLU A 74 -7.66 -3.09 -6.92
N LEU A 75 -8.25 -1.94 -6.60
CA LEU A 75 -9.42 -1.83 -5.75
C LEU A 75 -10.70 -1.81 -6.60
N VAL A 76 -11.57 -2.78 -6.36
CA VAL A 76 -12.91 -2.87 -6.95
C VAL A 76 -13.94 -2.65 -5.85
N HIS A 77 -14.83 -1.69 -6.05
CA HIS A 77 -15.97 -1.44 -5.18
C HIS A 77 -17.26 -1.93 -5.85
N ASP A 78 -17.88 -2.96 -5.28
CA ASP A 78 -19.24 -3.38 -5.68
C ASP A 78 -20.26 -2.62 -4.84
N GLU A 79 -20.81 -1.53 -5.39
CA GLU A 79 -21.79 -0.69 -4.70
C GLU A 79 -23.09 -1.43 -4.33
N LYS A 80 -23.44 -2.51 -5.05
CA LYS A 80 -24.67 -3.27 -4.76
C LYS A 80 -24.51 -4.10 -3.51
N SER A 81 -23.37 -4.77 -3.35
CA SER A 81 -23.09 -5.60 -2.17
C SER A 81 -22.37 -4.84 -1.05
N GLY A 82 -21.82 -3.66 -1.33
CA GLY A 82 -20.93 -2.92 -0.43
C GLY A 82 -19.58 -3.62 -0.23
N ALA A 83 -19.21 -4.55 -1.12
CA ALA A 83 -17.96 -5.29 -1.00
C ALA A 83 -16.81 -4.49 -1.60
N ILE A 84 -15.68 -4.47 -0.88
CA ILE A 84 -14.40 -4.00 -1.38
C ILE A 84 -13.55 -5.23 -1.67
N THR A 85 -13.04 -5.31 -2.89
CA THR A 85 -12.09 -6.33 -3.31
C THR A 85 -10.78 -5.65 -3.70
N VAL A 86 -9.66 -6.20 -3.24
CA VAL A 86 -8.33 -5.82 -3.70
C VAL A 86 -7.67 -7.01 -4.37
N TYR A 87 -7.27 -6.84 -5.63
CA TYR A 87 -6.41 -7.78 -6.35
C TYR A 87 -4.96 -7.32 -6.25
N ILE A 88 -4.04 -8.26 -6.05
CA ILE A 88 -2.60 -8.00 -6.10
C ILE A 88 -2.12 -8.32 -7.51
N LEU A 89 -1.49 -7.35 -8.16
CA LEU A 89 -1.05 -7.41 -9.55
C LEU A 89 0.46 -7.23 -9.65
N ASP A 90 1.00 -7.64 -10.80
CA ASP A 90 2.40 -7.43 -11.17
C ASP A 90 2.73 -5.93 -11.38
N GLY A 91 4.01 -5.63 -11.54
CA GLY A 91 4.47 -4.26 -11.78
C GLY A 91 3.96 -3.62 -13.08
N ALA A 92 3.31 -4.38 -13.96
CA ALA A 92 2.66 -3.87 -15.15
C ALA A 92 1.14 -3.70 -14.98
N ALA A 93 0.60 -3.96 -13.78
CA ALA A 93 -0.82 -3.93 -13.44
C ALA A 93 -1.69 -4.81 -14.37
N LYS A 94 -1.18 -5.98 -14.80
CA LYS A 94 -1.84 -6.82 -15.82
C LYS A 94 -2.14 -8.23 -15.36
N LYS A 95 -1.40 -8.75 -14.39
CA LYS A 95 -1.52 -10.16 -13.97
C LYS A 95 -1.60 -10.27 -12.48
N ASN A 96 -2.49 -11.14 -12.01
CA ASN A 96 -2.60 -11.51 -10.61
C ASN A 96 -1.29 -12.10 -10.09
N VAL A 97 -0.88 -11.64 -8.92
CA VAL A 97 0.28 -12.12 -8.16
C VAL A 97 -0.23 -12.65 -6.82
N PRO A 98 -0.34 -13.98 -6.67
CA PRO A 98 -0.70 -14.57 -5.38
C PRO A 98 0.38 -14.30 -4.35
N ILE A 99 -0.04 -13.96 -3.13
CA ILE A 99 0.86 -13.72 -2.00
C ILE A 99 0.49 -14.59 -0.81
N LYS A 100 1.48 -14.94 0.00
CA LYS A 100 1.28 -15.71 1.23
C LYS A 100 0.83 -14.80 2.38
N ALA A 101 -0.44 -14.41 2.35
CA ALA A 101 -1.06 -13.61 3.40
C ALA A 101 -2.49 -14.09 3.68
N GLU A 102 -2.88 -14.16 4.95
CA GLU A 102 -4.27 -14.45 5.35
C GLU A 102 -5.17 -13.20 5.24
N SER A 103 -4.56 -12.01 5.29
CA SER A 103 -5.25 -10.73 5.21
C SER A 103 -4.31 -9.59 4.81
N ILE A 104 -4.90 -8.51 4.31
CA ILE A 104 -4.26 -7.21 4.08
C ILE A 104 -5.06 -6.11 4.77
N LEU A 105 -4.49 -4.91 4.86
CA LEU A 105 -5.05 -3.80 5.64
C LEU A 105 -5.33 -2.59 4.77
N VAL A 106 -6.43 -1.91 5.04
CA VAL A 106 -6.68 -0.54 4.56
C VAL A 106 -6.81 0.38 5.76
N ASN A 107 -5.88 1.33 5.85
CA ASN A 107 -5.88 2.35 6.89
C ASN A 107 -6.54 3.60 6.32
N VAL A 108 -7.56 4.11 7.02
CA VAL A 108 -8.35 5.26 6.60
C VAL A 108 -8.24 6.34 7.66
N LYS A 109 -8.10 7.59 7.23
CA LYS A 109 -8.23 8.77 8.08
C LYS A 109 -9.31 9.67 7.49
N HIS A 110 -10.35 9.92 8.26
CA HIS A 110 -11.47 10.79 7.91
C HIS A 110 -11.77 11.71 9.10
N ASP A 111 -11.91 13.01 8.87
CA ASP A 111 -12.13 14.02 9.92
C ASP A 111 -11.13 13.93 11.09
N GLY A 112 -9.86 13.63 10.77
CA GLY A 112 -8.81 13.46 11.77
C GLY A 112 -8.87 12.15 12.57
N LYS A 113 -9.88 11.30 12.36
CA LYS A 113 -10.04 10.00 13.03
C LYS A 113 -9.50 8.88 12.17
N GLY A 114 -8.66 8.03 12.76
CA GLY A 114 -8.14 6.84 12.11
C GLY A 114 -9.05 5.63 12.28
N SER A 115 -9.26 4.88 11.20
CA SER A 115 -9.91 3.56 11.18
C SER A 115 -9.03 2.59 10.40
N GLN A 116 -9.12 1.30 10.72
CA GLN A 116 -8.38 0.26 10.03
C GLN A 116 -9.33 -0.88 9.66
N PHE A 117 -9.28 -1.28 8.40
CA PHE A 117 -10.10 -2.33 7.84
C PHE A 117 -9.21 -3.51 7.45
N THR A 118 -9.68 -4.73 7.71
CA THR A 118 -8.96 -5.96 7.37
C THR A 118 -9.69 -6.65 6.22
N LEU A 119 -9.02 -6.81 5.08
CA LEU A 119 -9.54 -7.57 3.95
C LEU A 119 -8.98 -8.99 4.04
N THR A 120 -9.85 -10.00 4.03
CA THR A 120 -9.44 -11.40 4.19
C THR A 120 -9.11 -12.02 2.84
N ALA A 121 -8.11 -12.90 2.80
CA ALA A 121 -7.77 -13.69 1.62
C ALA A 121 -9.00 -14.45 1.08
N ALA A 122 -9.22 -14.34 -0.22
CA ALA A 122 -10.26 -15.05 -0.95
C ALA A 122 -9.68 -15.58 -2.27
N PRO A 123 -8.84 -16.64 -2.22
CA PRO A 123 -8.06 -17.09 -3.37
C PRO A 123 -8.91 -17.33 -4.62
N GLU A 124 -8.32 -17.02 -5.77
CA GLU A 124 -8.82 -17.44 -7.08
C GLU A 124 -8.49 -18.91 -7.34
N GLU A 125 -9.18 -19.55 -8.29
CA GLU A 125 -8.94 -20.97 -8.61
C GLU A 125 -7.51 -21.23 -9.11
N SER A 126 -6.90 -20.23 -9.76
CA SER A 126 -5.52 -20.28 -10.24
C SER A 126 -4.46 -20.04 -9.16
N ASP A 127 -4.86 -19.62 -7.95
CA ASP A 127 -3.90 -19.29 -6.89
C ASP A 127 -3.30 -20.58 -6.29
N PRO A 128 -1.98 -20.61 -6.01
CA PRO A 128 -1.36 -21.71 -5.29
C PRO A 128 -1.99 -21.92 -3.90
N GLN A 129 -1.95 -23.17 -3.43
CA GLN A 129 -2.48 -23.49 -2.10
C GLN A 129 -1.76 -22.70 -1.00
N GLY A 130 -2.54 -21.96 -0.21
CA GLY A 130 -2.03 -21.15 0.90
C GLY A 130 -1.58 -19.74 0.50
N GLU A 131 -1.82 -19.36 -0.76
CA GLU A 131 -1.60 -18.02 -1.28
C GLU A 131 -2.93 -17.45 -1.82
N SER A 132 -2.98 -16.14 -1.96
CA SER A 132 -4.15 -15.44 -2.49
C SER A 132 -3.70 -14.24 -3.29
N SER A 133 -4.24 -14.09 -4.50
CA SER A 133 -4.12 -12.86 -5.29
C SER A 133 -5.29 -11.90 -5.05
N ARG A 134 -6.34 -12.34 -4.35
CA ARG A 134 -7.56 -11.56 -4.08
C ARG A 134 -7.86 -11.47 -2.58
N PHE A 135 -8.25 -10.29 -2.13
CA PHE A 135 -8.63 -10.02 -0.73
C PHE A 135 -9.94 -9.26 -0.69
N VAL A 136 -10.84 -9.63 0.22
CA VAL A 136 -12.22 -9.13 0.22
C VAL A 136 -12.63 -8.67 1.62
N LEU A 137 -13.33 -7.54 1.68
CA LEU A 137 -14.11 -7.08 2.83
C LEU A 137 -15.57 -6.90 2.40
N LYS A 138 -16.49 -7.50 3.14
CA LYS A 138 -17.94 -7.42 2.88
C LYS A 138 -18.61 -6.47 3.87
N GLU A 139 -18.10 -5.25 3.95
CA GLU A 139 -18.61 -4.21 4.83
C GLU A 139 -18.67 -2.88 4.10
N LYS A 140 -19.87 -2.32 4.01
CA LYS A 140 -20.14 -1.05 3.31
C LYS A 140 -19.35 0.14 3.89
N ALA A 141 -18.96 0.06 5.17
CA ALA A 141 -18.31 1.17 5.88
C ALA A 141 -17.01 1.64 5.23
N LEU A 142 -16.20 0.74 4.65
CA LEU A 142 -14.98 1.15 3.95
C LEU A 142 -15.33 1.90 2.66
N GLY A 143 -16.22 1.34 1.83
CA GLY A 143 -16.66 1.98 0.59
C GLY A 143 -17.28 3.35 0.82
N ASP A 144 -18.07 3.49 1.88
CA ASP A 144 -18.67 4.77 2.27
C ASP A 144 -17.60 5.81 2.63
N LEU A 145 -16.62 5.44 3.47
CA LEU A 145 -15.54 6.36 3.82
C LEU A 145 -14.70 6.78 2.60
N LEU A 146 -14.45 5.88 1.65
CA LEU A 146 -13.68 6.21 0.43
C LEU A 146 -14.39 7.22 -0.48
N HIS A 147 -15.71 7.41 -0.32
CA HIS A 147 -16.48 8.43 -1.02
C HIS A 147 -16.61 9.75 -0.22
N GLU A 148 -16.27 9.75 1.07
CA GLU A 148 -16.44 10.91 1.97
C GLU A 148 -15.29 11.91 1.87
N LYS A 149 -15.63 13.20 1.79
CA LYS A 149 -14.64 14.29 1.65
C LYS A 149 -13.63 14.27 2.78
N ASP A 150 -12.44 14.80 2.49
CA ASP A 150 -11.33 14.86 3.45
C ASP A 150 -10.89 13.48 3.99
N THR A 151 -11.16 12.42 3.22
CA THR A 151 -10.67 11.08 3.50
C THR A 151 -9.33 10.83 2.82
N THR A 152 -8.39 10.27 3.57
CA THR A 152 -7.17 9.67 3.01
C THR A 152 -7.15 8.19 3.36
N ALA A 153 -6.74 7.35 2.42
CA ALA A 153 -6.68 5.91 2.64
C ALA A 153 -5.40 5.32 2.07
N ARG A 154 -4.90 4.26 2.72
CA ARG A 154 -3.67 3.57 2.33
C ARG A 154 -3.86 2.06 2.42
N LEU A 155 -3.48 1.36 1.36
CA LEU A 155 -3.34 -0.08 1.34
C LEU A 155 -2.02 -0.45 2.01
N VAL A 156 -2.03 -1.46 2.88
CA VAL A 156 -0.84 -2.01 3.54
C VAL A 156 -0.86 -3.53 3.45
N LEU A 157 0.23 -4.10 2.97
CA LEU A 157 0.42 -5.54 2.87
C LEU A 157 1.90 -5.93 2.96
N GLU A 158 2.15 -7.22 3.05
CA GLU A 158 3.48 -7.81 3.01
C GLU A 158 3.59 -8.79 1.84
N ILE A 159 4.70 -8.72 1.11
CA ILE A 159 5.06 -9.68 0.06
C ILE A 159 6.49 -10.14 0.36
N ASP A 160 6.68 -11.45 0.54
CA ASP A 160 7.99 -12.07 0.84
C ASP A 160 8.76 -11.41 2.01
N GLY A 161 8.06 -11.06 3.10
CA GLY A 161 8.68 -10.43 4.27
C GLY A 161 8.96 -8.93 4.13
N LYS A 162 8.60 -8.31 3.00
CA LYS A 162 8.73 -6.88 2.76
C LYS A 162 7.37 -6.20 2.80
N SER A 163 7.26 -5.15 3.62
CA SER A 163 6.06 -4.34 3.69
C SER A 163 5.95 -3.38 2.49
N TYR A 164 4.74 -3.27 1.97
CA TYR A 164 4.37 -2.33 0.92
C TYR A 164 3.22 -1.44 1.41
N THR A 165 3.22 -0.20 0.94
CA THR A 165 2.15 0.75 1.21
C THR A 165 1.88 1.56 -0.05
N GLY A 166 0.59 1.68 -0.39
CA GLY A 166 0.13 2.47 -1.53
C GLY A 166 -1.01 3.38 -1.11
N GLU A 167 -1.07 4.57 -1.72
CA GLU A 167 -2.18 5.49 -1.52
C GLU A 167 -3.40 5.03 -2.32
N ILE A 168 -4.58 5.16 -1.72
CA ILE A 168 -5.85 4.91 -2.39
C ILE A 168 -6.44 6.29 -2.68
N SER A 169 -6.63 6.61 -3.97
CA SER A 169 -7.32 7.83 -4.40
C SER A 169 -8.78 7.77 -3.94
N ALA A 170 -9.05 8.33 -2.76
CA ALA A 170 -10.41 8.63 -2.33
C ALA A 170 -10.90 9.83 -3.16
N HIS A 171 -12.11 9.76 -3.73
CA HIS A 171 -12.79 10.77 -4.57
C HIS A 171 -12.72 10.71 -6.08
N ASP A 172 -12.07 9.73 -6.71
CA ASP A 172 -12.17 9.59 -8.17
C ASP A 172 -13.49 8.90 -8.54
N HIS A 173 -14.59 9.65 -8.41
CA HIS A 173 -15.68 9.51 -9.36
C HIS A 173 -15.28 10.33 -10.57
N ASP A 174 -14.50 9.71 -11.46
CA ASP A 174 -14.29 10.29 -12.78
C ASP A 174 -15.67 10.40 -13.45
N HIS A 175 -16.13 11.63 -13.54
CA HIS A 175 -17.36 12.00 -14.21
C HIS A 175 -17.12 11.93 -15.71
N ASP A 176 -17.12 10.72 -16.27
CA ASP A 176 -17.01 10.57 -17.72
C ASP A 176 -18.35 10.89 -18.40
N HIS A 177 -18.46 12.18 -18.71
CA HIS A 177 -19.03 12.81 -19.90
C HIS A 177 -20.23 12.16 -20.59
N GLU A 178 -21.38 12.80 -20.38
CA GLU A 178 -22.50 12.82 -21.32
C GLU A 178 -22.02 13.29 -22.71
N HIS A 179 -21.72 12.36 -23.62
CA HIS A 179 -21.63 12.67 -25.04
C HIS A 179 -23.04 12.96 -25.56
N GLY A 180 -23.48 14.20 -25.35
CA GLY A 180 -24.63 14.76 -26.04
C GLY A 180 -24.33 14.84 -27.54
N GLU A 181 -24.64 13.78 -28.27
CA GLU A 181 -24.71 13.80 -29.73
C GLU A 181 -25.80 14.77 -30.18
N LYS A 182 -25.41 16.01 -30.48
CA LYS A 182 -26.23 16.91 -31.29
C LYS A 182 -25.93 16.65 -32.75
N HIS A 183 -26.52 15.58 -33.29
CA HIS A 183 -26.67 15.43 -34.73
C HIS A 183 -27.56 16.56 -35.25
N ALA A 184 -26.97 17.43 -36.07
CA ALA A 184 -27.70 18.40 -36.87
C ALA A 184 -28.52 17.68 -37.94
N HIS A 185 -29.80 18.00 -38.03
CA HIS A 185 -30.62 17.88 -39.23
C HIS A 185 -31.58 19.06 -39.33
#